data_AF-A0A931RLG7-F1
#
_entry.id   AF-A0A931RLG7-F1
#
_cell.length_a   1.000
_cell.length_b   1.000
_cell.length_c   1.000
_cell.angle_alpha   90.00
_cell.angle_beta   90.00
_cell.angle_gamma   90.00
#
_symmetry.space_group_name_H-M   'P 1'
#
loop_
_entity.id
_entity.type
_entity.pdbx_description
1 polymer ?
#
loop_
_entity_poly.entity_id
_entity_poly.type
_entity_poly.pdbx_seq_one_letter_code
_entity_poly.pdbx_strand_id
1 'polypeptide(L)'
;MDNKGKYKVGKVSDYSKSKGWFFGHFADEELLKSDLVEVAWQDISNKSAAPEDKHLHKASVEINIILSGEVRVTINEEKFILHKGEFYVVWPETVVKDVEASENTELIVLRAPSLNDKIKLP
;
A
#
# COMPACT_ATOMS: atom_id res chain seq x y z
N MET A 1 11.32 -11.59 -18.39
CA MET A 1 10.06 -12.36 -18.54
C MET A 1 9.48 -12.03 -19.91
N ASP A 2 9.18 -13.03 -20.74
CA ASP A 2 8.48 -12.80 -22.01
C ASP A 2 6.97 -12.97 -21.78
N ASN A 3 6.33 -11.85 -21.45
CA ASN A 3 4.88 -11.76 -21.25
C ASN A 3 4.16 -11.25 -22.51
N LYS A 4 4.80 -11.32 -23.69
CA LYS A 4 4.23 -10.82 -24.94
C LYS A 4 2.91 -11.52 -25.26
N GLY A 5 1.83 -10.74 -25.37
CA GLY A 5 0.49 -11.23 -25.70
C GLY A 5 -0.25 -11.95 -24.57
N LYS A 6 0.33 -12.03 -23.36
CA LYS A 6 -0.35 -12.60 -22.17
C LYS A 6 -1.10 -11.50 -21.41
N TYR A 7 -2.20 -11.85 -20.75
CA TYR A 7 -2.98 -10.93 -19.91
C TYR A 7 -3.65 -11.70 -18.76
N LYS A 8 -4.02 -10.98 -17.70
CA LYS A 8 -4.78 -11.51 -16.57
C LYS A 8 -5.98 -10.61 -16.28
N VAL A 9 -7.12 -11.23 -16.02
CA VAL A 9 -8.32 -10.57 -15.46
C VAL A 9 -8.66 -11.29 -14.15
N GLY A 10 -9.09 -10.54 -13.14
CA GLY A 10 -9.39 -11.08 -11.82
C GLY A 10 -10.08 -10.05 -10.93
N LYS A 11 -10.39 -10.45 -9.70
CA LYS A 11 -10.96 -9.56 -8.69
C LYS A 11 -9.95 -9.35 -7.56
N VAL A 12 -9.82 -8.11 -7.09
CA VAL A 12 -8.95 -7.80 -5.95
C VAL A 12 -9.37 -8.51 -4.65
N SER A 13 -10.67 -8.83 -4.52
CA SER A 13 -11.22 -9.61 -3.41
C SER A 13 -10.59 -11.00 -3.26
N ASP A 14 -10.10 -11.57 -4.36
CA ASP A 14 -9.44 -12.88 -4.37
C ASP A 14 -8.11 -12.85 -3.59
N TYR A 15 -7.57 -11.65 -3.34
CA TYR A 15 -6.31 -11.39 -2.63
C TYR A 15 -6.51 -10.83 -1.21
N SER A 16 -7.72 -10.93 -0.65
CA SER A 16 -8.05 -10.50 0.72
C SER A 16 -7.12 -11.10 1.79
N LYS A 17 -6.68 -12.36 1.62
CA LYS A 17 -5.72 -13.03 2.52
C LYS A 17 -4.33 -12.39 2.50
N SER A 18 -3.98 -11.70 1.43
CA SER A 18 -2.72 -10.96 1.25
C SER A 18 -2.88 -9.47 1.55
N LYS A 19 -3.89 -9.09 2.33
CA LYS A 19 -4.24 -7.68 2.59
C LYS A 19 -4.38 -6.88 1.28
N GLY A 20 -4.95 -7.50 0.25
CA GLY A 20 -5.20 -6.84 -1.02
C GLY A 20 -4.00 -6.72 -1.97
N TRP A 21 -2.81 -7.13 -1.55
CA TRP A 21 -1.63 -7.20 -2.42
C TRP A 21 -1.81 -8.29 -3.48
N PHE A 22 -1.82 -7.92 -4.75
CA PHE A 22 -2.06 -8.86 -5.85
C PHE A 22 -1.00 -8.80 -6.96
N PHE A 23 -0.16 -7.78 -7.01
CA PHE A 23 0.91 -7.63 -8.00
C PHE A 23 2.21 -7.20 -7.28
N GLY A 24 3.34 -7.84 -7.58
CA GLY A 24 4.64 -7.55 -6.95
C GLY A 24 5.59 -8.75 -6.86
N HIS A 25 6.77 -8.56 -6.29
CA HIS A 25 7.84 -9.59 -6.19
C HIS A 25 7.38 -10.84 -5.42
N PHE A 26 6.48 -10.64 -4.47
CA PHE A 26 5.90 -11.69 -3.62
C PHE A 26 4.84 -12.55 -4.33
N ALA A 27 4.38 -12.16 -5.54
CA ALA A 27 3.31 -12.90 -6.21
C ALA A 27 3.82 -14.26 -6.71
N ASP A 28 3.04 -15.32 -6.45
CA ASP A 28 3.32 -16.67 -6.93
C ASP A 28 2.90 -16.88 -8.40
N GLU A 29 1.90 -16.13 -8.87
CA GLU A 29 1.41 -16.19 -10.24
C GLU A 29 2.33 -15.41 -11.20
N GLU A 30 2.81 -16.07 -12.25
CA GLU A 30 3.80 -15.52 -13.20
C GLU A 30 3.38 -14.16 -13.79
N LEU A 31 2.10 -13.99 -14.13
CA LEU A 31 1.58 -12.76 -14.74
C LEU A 31 1.38 -11.60 -13.74
N LEU A 32 1.51 -11.89 -12.44
CA LEU A 32 1.36 -10.92 -11.36
C LEU A 32 2.69 -10.62 -10.65
N LYS A 33 3.74 -11.36 -10.99
CA LYS A 33 5.07 -11.21 -10.40
C LYS A 33 5.86 -10.09 -11.08
N SER A 34 6.37 -9.16 -10.28
CA SER A 34 7.16 -8.02 -10.77
C SER A 34 8.06 -7.42 -9.70
N ASP A 35 9.33 -7.19 -10.03
CA ASP A 35 10.28 -6.51 -9.14
C ASP A 35 10.22 -4.97 -9.28
N LEU A 36 9.45 -4.48 -10.26
CA LEU A 36 9.39 -3.05 -10.60
C LEU A 36 8.42 -2.28 -9.71
N VAL A 37 7.28 -2.88 -9.40
CA VAL A 37 6.20 -2.22 -8.67
C VAL A 37 5.33 -3.26 -7.96
N GLU A 38 4.82 -2.88 -6.80
CA GLU A 38 3.79 -3.60 -6.07
C GLU A 38 2.48 -2.82 -6.14
N VAL A 39 1.36 -3.54 -6.21
CA VAL A 39 0.03 -2.95 -6.19
C VAL A 39 -0.86 -3.69 -5.20
N ALA A 40 -1.51 -2.93 -4.32
CA ALA A 40 -2.57 -3.40 -3.44
C ALA A 40 -3.85 -2.61 -3.64
N TRP A 41 -4.99 -3.30 -3.50
CA TRP A 41 -6.26 -2.67 -3.21
C TRP A 41 -6.69 -3.07 -1.80
N GLN A 42 -6.80 -2.13 -0.88
CA GLN A 42 -7.05 -2.42 0.53
C GLN A 42 -8.37 -1.84 0.99
N ASP A 43 -9.20 -2.68 1.61
CA ASP A 43 -10.22 -2.25 2.55
C ASP A 43 -9.56 -2.14 3.92
N ILE A 44 -9.52 -0.93 4.47
CA ILE A 44 -8.93 -0.63 5.77
C ILE A 44 -9.97 -0.08 6.75
N SER A 45 -11.25 -0.38 6.55
CA SER A 45 -12.37 0.15 7.35
C SER A 45 -12.26 -0.10 8.85
N ASN A 46 -11.47 -1.10 9.27
CA ASN A 46 -11.22 -1.46 10.67
C ASN A 46 -9.83 -1.06 11.16
N LYS A 47 -9.10 -0.21 10.41
CA LYS A 47 -7.74 0.15 10.74
C LYS A 47 -7.74 1.22 11.82
N SER A 48 -7.22 0.86 12.98
CA SER A 48 -6.85 1.80 14.05
C SER A 48 -5.34 1.96 14.11
N ALA A 49 -4.91 3.14 14.58
CA ALA A 49 -3.52 3.42 14.84
C ALA A 49 -2.93 2.40 15.82
N ALA A 50 -1.77 1.85 15.49
CA ALA A 50 -1.10 0.84 16.28
C ALA A 50 0.42 0.99 16.22
N PRO A 51 1.18 0.53 17.22
CA PRO A 51 2.64 0.69 17.25
C PRO A 51 3.35 0.16 16.00
N GLU A 52 2.85 -0.92 15.39
CA GLU A 52 3.39 -1.50 14.16
C GLU A 52 3.26 -0.61 12.92
N ASP A 53 2.48 0.47 12.99
CA ASP A 53 2.36 1.45 11.91
C ASP A 53 3.59 2.31 11.80
N LYS A 54 4.43 2.39 12.85
CA LYS A 54 5.64 3.20 12.82
C LYS A 54 6.71 2.51 11.98
N HIS A 55 6.93 2.99 10.76
CA HIS A 55 7.90 2.42 9.83
C HIS A 55 8.43 3.44 8.83
N LEU A 56 9.46 3.02 8.10
CA LEU A 56 9.94 3.70 6.90
C LEU A 56 10.41 2.67 5.86
N HIS A 57 10.58 3.13 4.63
CA HIS A 57 11.19 2.38 3.52
C HIS A 57 12.59 2.93 3.23
N LYS A 58 13.58 2.07 2.97
CA LYS A 58 14.96 2.53 2.65
C LYS A 58 15.14 2.98 1.21
N ALA A 59 14.34 2.44 0.29
CA ALA A 59 14.54 2.62 -1.15
C ALA A 59 13.23 2.80 -1.92
N SER A 60 12.13 2.20 -1.47
CA SER A 60 10.86 2.29 -2.18
C SER A 60 10.13 3.61 -1.92
N VAL A 61 9.51 4.14 -2.97
CA VAL A 61 8.46 5.17 -2.87
C VAL A 61 7.13 4.47 -2.70
N GLU A 62 6.31 4.93 -1.78
CA GLU A 62 4.94 4.45 -1.55
C GLU A 62 3.92 5.54 -1.92
N ILE A 63 2.89 5.17 -2.68
CA ILE A 63 1.83 6.06 -3.13
C ILE A 63 0.51 5.46 -2.65
N ASN A 64 -0.25 6.23 -1.88
CA ASN A 64 -1.55 5.82 -1.38
C ASN A 64 -2.62 6.73 -1.98
N ILE A 65 -3.65 6.15 -2.61
CA ILE A 65 -4.74 6.89 -3.26
C ILE A 65 -6.06 6.48 -2.60
N ILE A 66 -6.76 7.43 -1.99
CA ILE A 66 -7.99 7.16 -1.25
C ILE A 66 -9.18 7.07 -2.21
N LEU A 67 -9.86 5.93 -2.23
CA LEU A 67 -10.98 5.66 -3.13
C LEU A 67 -12.34 5.94 -2.47
N SER A 68 -12.42 5.74 -1.17
CA SER A 68 -13.61 6.00 -0.34
C SER A 68 -13.20 6.21 1.12
N GLY A 69 -14.13 6.75 1.92
CA GLY A 69 -13.92 6.96 3.35
C GLY A 69 -12.90 8.06 3.65
N GLU A 70 -12.17 7.86 4.74
CA GLU A 70 -11.21 8.83 5.29
C GLU A 70 -10.04 8.10 5.92
N VAL A 71 -8.82 8.56 5.64
CA VAL A 71 -7.57 8.09 6.24
C VAL A 71 -6.97 9.22 7.06
N ARG A 72 -6.59 8.92 8.31
CA ARG A 72 -5.72 9.79 9.10
C ARG A 72 -4.36 9.12 9.24
N VAL A 73 -3.31 9.91 9.05
CA VAL A 73 -1.94 9.42 9.07
C VAL A 73 -1.00 10.50 9.58
N THR A 74 0.01 10.11 10.35
CA THR A 74 1.13 10.98 10.69
C THR A 74 2.31 10.65 9.78
N ILE A 75 2.80 11.66 9.06
CA ILE A 75 4.01 11.57 8.21
C ILE A 75 5.08 12.45 8.85
N ASN A 76 6.18 11.83 9.25
CA ASN A 76 7.15 12.36 10.22
C ASN A 76 6.47 12.78 11.52
N GLU A 77 6.22 14.08 11.70
CA GLU A 77 5.55 14.65 12.88
C GLU A 77 4.30 15.45 12.50
N GLU A 78 3.94 15.47 11.21
CA GLU A 78 2.78 16.19 10.69
C GLU A 78 1.60 15.25 10.49
N LYS A 79 0.41 15.69 10.90
CA LYS A 79 -0.83 14.91 10.82
C LYS A 79 -1.64 15.34 9.61
N PHE A 80 -2.12 14.36 8.87
CA PHE A 80 -2.94 14.55 7.69
C PHE A 80 -4.25 13.77 7.83
N ILE A 81 -5.30 14.35 7.29
CA ILE A 81 -6.60 13.70 7.09
C ILE A 81 -6.85 13.78 5.59
N LEU A 82 -7.07 12.62 4.97
CA LEU A 82 -7.30 12.49 3.54
C LEU A 82 -8.64 11.84 3.27
N HIS A 83 -9.30 12.31 2.22
CA HIS A 83 -10.61 11.85 1.77
C HIS A 83 -10.52 11.30 0.35
N LYS A 84 -11.66 10.74 -0.11
CA LYS A 84 -11.82 10.26 -1.48
C LYS A 84 -11.25 11.22 -2.53
N GLY A 85 -10.39 10.69 -3.41
CA GLY A 85 -9.76 11.41 -4.51
C GLY A 85 -8.44 12.07 -4.14
N GLU A 86 -8.10 12.14 -2.85
CA GLU A 86 -6.80 12.62 -2.39
C GLU A 86 -5.79 11.48 -2.32
N PHE A 87 -4.51 11.84 -2.31
CA PHE A 87 -3.40 10.90 -2.26
C PHE A 87 -2.27 11.45 -1.42
N TYR A 88 -1.42 10.57 -0.92
CA TYR A 88 -0.13 10.94 -0.34
C TYR A 88 0.99 10.06 -0.89
N VAL A 89 2.17 10.65 -0.98
CA VAL A 89 3.39 9.99 -1.47
C VAL A 89 4.44 10.04 -0.37
N VAL A 90 4.99 8.88 -0.03
CA VAL A 90 6.02 8.70 0.98
C VAL A 90 7.30 8.31 0.27
N TRP A 91 8.31 9.18 0.33
CA TRP A 91 9.64 8.90 -0.20
C TRP A 91 10.47 8.09 0.81
N PRO A 92 11.57 7.45 0.36
CA PRO A 92 12.46 6.73 1.25
C PRO A 92 12.90 7.57 2.46
N GLU A 93 13.14 6.88 3.57
CA GLU A 93 13.55 7.44 4.86
C GLU A 93 12.55 8.43 5.49
N THR A 94 11.31 8.47 4.98
CA THR A 94 10.20 9.20 5.60
C THR A 94 9.46 8.29 6.59
N VAL A 95 9.24 8.77 7.81
CA VAL A 95 8.53 8.00 8.84
C VAL A 95 7.03 8.11 8.62
N VAL A 96 6.34 6.97 8.59
CA VAL A 96 4.88 6.89 8.63
C VAL A 96 4.51 6.28 9.98
N LYS A 97 3.48 6.82 10.65
CA LYS A 97 2.93 6.29 11.91
C LYS A 97 1.46 6.68 12.08
N ASP A 98 0.80 6.09 13.08
CA ASP A 98 -0.58 6.41 13.47
C ASP A 98 -1.59 6.33 12.31
N VAL A 99 -1.54 5.26 11.50
CA VAL A 99 -2.46 5.09 10.37
C VAL A 99 -3.80 4.57 10.89
N GLU A 100 -4.86 5.34 10.68
CA GLU A 100 -6.22 4.97 11.03
C GLU A 100 -7.21 5.35 9.92
N ALA A 101 -8.36 4.69 9.91
CA ALA A 101 -9.38 4.91 8.90
C ALA A 101 -10.79 4.82 9.48
N SER A 102 -11.74 5.47 8.80
CA SER A 102 -13.16 5.35 9.11
C SER A 102 -13.81 4.16 8.39
N GLU A 103 -15.07 3.85 8.72
CA GLU A 103 -15.83 2.82 8.02
C GLU A 103 -15.92 3.09 6.50
N ASN A 104 -15.97 2.02 5.69
CA ASN A 104 -16.04 2.07 4.23
C ASN A 104 -14.83 2.78 3.58
N THR A 105 -13.64 2.66 4.20
CA THR A 105 -12.41 3.24 3.66
C THR A 105 -11.67 2.21 2.81
N GLU A 106 -11.54 2.54 1.52
CA GLU A 106 -10.75 1.79 0.55
C GLU A 106 -9.64 2.67 -0.04
N LEU A 107 -8.49 2.07 -0.32
CA LEU A 107 -7.39 2.74 -0.99
C LEU A 107 -6.60 1.81 -1.92
N ILE A 108 -5.89 2.40 -2.86
CA ILE A 108 -4.84 1.71 -3.63
C ILE A 108 -3.49 2.12 -3.07
N VAL A 109 -2.63 1.11 -2.83
CA VAL A 109 -1.22 1.32 -2.53
C VAL A 109 -0.40 0.91 -3.76
N LEU A 110 0.49 1.78 -4.20
CA LEU A 110 1.56 1.45 -5.13
C LEU A 110 2.90 1.60 -4.42
N ARG A 111 3.82 0.67 -4.67
CA ARG A 111 5.17 0.74 -4.09
C ARG A 111 6.22 0.37 -5.12
N ALA A 112 7.24 1.21 -5.33
CA ALA A 112 8.28 0.97 -6.31
C ALA A 112 9.67 1.36 -5.78
N PRO A 113 10.72 0.52 -5.94
CA PRO A 113 10.68 -0.82 -6.54
C PRO A 113 9.95 -1.83 -5.63
N SER A 114 9.61 -3.01 -6.17
CA SER A 114 9.10 -4.11 -5.35
C SER A 114 10.27 -4.86 -4.71
N LEU A 115 10.50 -4.54 -3.44
CA LEU A 115 11.57 -5.14 -2.64
C LEU A 115 11.24 -5.07 -1.14
N ASN A 116 11.95 -5.86 -0.35
CA ASN A 116 11.81 -5.87 1.10
C ASN A 116 12.80 -4.90 1.76
N ASP A 117 12.36 -3.67 2.01
CA ASP A 117 13.14 -2.61 2.65
C ASP A 117 12.42 -1.93 3.81
N LYS A 118 11.26 -2.44 4.22
CA LYS A 118 10.49 -1.88 5.32
C LYS A 118 11.25 -2.06 6.63
N ILE A 119 11.55 -0.95 7.30
CA ILE A 119 12.08 -0.94 8.66
C ILE A 119 10.96 -0.58 9.62
N LYS A 120 10.66 -1.48 10.56
CA LYS A 120 9.80 -1.14 11.70
C LYS A 120 10.62 -0.37 12.73
N LEU A 121 10.07 0.72 13.22
CA LEU A 121 10.69 1.55 14.24
C LEU A 121 10.10 1.22 15.62
N PRO A 122 10.88 1.37 16.70
CA PRO A 122 10.41 1.17 18.06
C PRO A 122 9.40 2.23 18.51
#